data_AF-A0A0G0T094-F1
#
_entry.id   AF-A0A0G0T094-F1
#
_cell.length_a   1.000
_cell.length_b   1.000
_cell.length_c   1.000
_cell.angle_alpha   90.00
_cell.angle_beta   90.00
_cell.angle_gamma   90.00
#
_symmetry.space_group_name_H-M   'P 1'
#
loop_
_entity.id
_entity.type
_entity.pdbx_description
1 polymer ?
#
loop_
_entity_poly.entity_id
_entity_poly.type
_entity_poly.pdbx_seq_one_letter_code
_entity_poly.pdbx_strand_id
1 'polypeptide(L)'
;MNSKMRKLIKLTLFAVIIAGLFIGFNFSNVFAAENTINCSNRFVTLVNPVRGRIMWGDRSLAPIKTQYESINKYKFPATWLLQYDSLIDGELRDYTKTFDSNQEIGVFLEVTPELTLKSRVVYPHAVDWANPAAIFLSGYSQSDRRKLIDKLFLDFKDFYGYFPKSVGAWWIDSYSLNYMKEKYGINAAMIVADQKTTDRYGVWGQWWGFPYFPSKANILIPAKGEETRADVAIIQWAQRHPDLAYGEGPVFSNYSFQANDYIRQGKSTIFFKDLINTYLNCENPVAQVTIGLETGMESIGFNDEYQRQLSFLWSLKNIKFLSMSKFAVEYEHLYPQINEFVLQGPKTKWILNKNERRNEKLGDLVKYSQQVSFSDYFIKDSSSFLDRRLTNEELSTNNESHYPFYVFFWLFISIFFLWKKKFEVWLYGTFFLMASFGLILKSGLRYGWFVFYGPVVSNLLIIQTAIVVATFILFYFLKSKHLRLLVILSFGLDYILSILRYSYFSGSHYLGVSVDALRFVGFKITPPFSVAFVNTDFISVIASSLLRFNFDKIWNHSVLSLIVYPLIHILIAYIVLFQIKHVNSRFQKIVLIILVILFTLYLGMIINSDPRVVILNR
;
A
#
# COMPACT_ATOMS: atom_id res chain seq x y z
N MET A 1 17.60 -64.95 36.27
CA MET A 1 17.16 -64.88 34.85
C MET A 1 18.35 -65.18 33.94
N ASN A 2 18.36 -66.37 33.33
CA ASN A 2 19.52 -66.98 32.67
C ASN A 2 19.94 -66.20 31.39
N SER A 3 21.24 -66.20 31.04
CA SER A 3 21.81 -65.39 29.94
C SER A 3 21.15 -65.67 28.57
N LYS A 4 20.71 -66.91 28.33
CA LYS A 4 19.91 -67.29 27.16
C LYS A 4 18.55 -66.58 27.09
N MET A 5 17.91 -66.32 28.24
CA MET A 5 16.59 -65.70 28.31
C MET A 5 16.65 -64.19 28.00
N ARG A 6 17.75 -63.50 28.36
CA ARG A 6 17.99 -62.11 27.96
C ARG A 6 18.26 -61.97 26.45
N LYS A 7 18.90 -62.96 25.83
CA LYS A 7 19.15 -62.97 24.38
C LYS A 7 17.87 -63.23 23.58
N LEU A 8 17.01 -64.11 24.09
CA LEU A 8 15.71 -64.39 23.49
C LEU A 8 14.80 -63.15 23.54
N ILE A 9 14.66 -62.51 24.70
CA ILE A 9 13.84 -61.29 24.85
C ILE A 9 14.33 -60.14 23.96
N LYS A 10 15.65 -59.98 23.80
CA LYS A 10 16.21 -58.96 22.88
C LYS A 10 15.91 -59.27 21.41
N LEU A 11 15.91 -60.54 21.00
CA LEU A 11 15.52 -60.95 19.65
C LEU A 11 14.01 -60.77 19.42
N THR A 12 13.18 -61.07 20.42
CA THR A 12 11.72 -60.88 20.32
C THR A 12 11.36 -59.41 20.29
N LEU A 13 12.01 -58.55 21.09
CA LEU A 13 11.82 -57.10 21.01
C LEU A 13 12.27 -56.53 19.65
N PHE A 14 13.37 -57.02 19.10
CA PHE A 14 13.86 -56.57 17.79
C PHE A 14 12.93 -57.00 16.65
N ALA A 15 12.36 -58.22 16.71
CA ALA A 15 11.36 -58.69 15.76
C ALA A 15 10.03 -57.93 15.86
N VAL A 16 9.60 -57.56 17.07
CA VAL A 16 8.38 -56.75 17.29
C VAL A 16 8.57 -55.31 16.79
N ILE A 17 9.78 -54.74 16.91
CA ILE A 17 10.09 -53.40 16.38
C ILE A 17 10.11 -53.41 14.83
N ILE A 18 10.64 -54.47 14.21
CA ILE A 18 10.60 -54.62 12.74
C ILE A 18 9.18 -54.90 12.22
N ALA A 19 8.38 -55.71 12.94
CA ALA A 19 6.98 -55.91 12.61
C ALA A 19 6.14 -54.63 12.80
N GLY A 20 6.45 -53.82 13.82
CA GLY A 20 5.86 -52.49 14.02
C GLY A 20 6.24 -51.49 12.92
N LEU A 21 7.45 -51.60 12.36
CA LEU A 21 7.90 -50.79 11.21
C LEU A 21 7.23 -51.22 9.89
N PHE A 22 6.78 -52.47 9.76
CA PHE A 22 6.04 -52.95 8.58
C PHE A 22 4.52 -52.71 8.65
N ILE A 23 3.95 -52.56 9.86
CA ILE A 23 2.53 -52.19 10.04
C ILE A 23 2.33 -50.66 10.01
N GLY A 24 3.41 -49.87 10.10
CA GLY A 24 3.40 -48.41 9.92
C GLY A 24 3.41 -47.91 8.47
N PHE A 25 3.58 -48.80 7.49
CA PHE A 25 3.33 -48.46 6.09
C PHE A 25 1.82 -48.56 5.82
N ASN A 26 1.12 -47.47 6.15
CA ASN A 26 -0.17 -47.19 5.53
C ASN A 26 0.02 -47.29 4.01
N PHE A 27 -0.57 -48.32 3.40
CA PHE A 27 -1.01 -48.21 2.02
C PHE A 27 -2.00 -47.06 1.98
N SER A 28 -1.50 -45.83 1.80
CA SER A 28 -2.31 -44.76 1.27
C SER A 28 -2.75 -45.24 -0.11
N ASN A 29 -3.96 -45.79 -0.15
CA ASN A 29 -4.71 -45.94 -1.39
C ASN A 29 -4.70 -44.56 -2.03
N VAL A 30 -3.83 -44.40 -3.03
CA VAL A 30 -3.92 -43.31 -3.99
C VAL A 30 -5.18 -43.62 -4.79
N PHE A 31 -6.33 -43.28 -4.21
CA PHE A 31 -7.51 -43.03 -4.98
C PHE A 31 -7.17 -41.81 -5.83
N ALA A 32 -6.79 -42.06 -7.09
CA ALA A 32 -6.90 -41.06 -8.12
C ALA A 32 -8.37 -40.64 -8.10
N ALA A 33 -8.65 -39.48 -7.51
CA ALA A 33 -9.95 -38.86 -7.61
C ALA A 33 -10.19 -38.64 -9.11
N GLU A 34 -11.14 -39.37 -9.66
CA GLU A 34 -11.69 -39.09 -10.97
C GLU A 34 -12.24 -37.65 -10.90
N ASN A 35 -11.48 -36.69 -11.43
CA ASN A 35 -11.89 -35.30 -11.51
C ASN A 35 -13.11 -35.23 -12.44
N THR A 36 -14.30 -35.45 -11.90
CA THR A 36 -15.52 -34.96 -12.52
C THR A 36 -15.37 -33.46 -12.63
N ILE A 37 -15.19 -32.97 -13.86
CA ILE A 37 -14.96 -31.55 -14.12
C ILE A 37 -16.22 -30.80 -13.69
N ASN A 38 -16.20 -30.26 -12.48
CA ASN A 38 -17.32 -29.48 -11.94
C ASN A 38 -17.29 -28.08 -12.57
N CYS A 39 -18.11 -27.89 -13.60
CA CYS A 39 -18.24 -26.60 -14.28
C CYS A 39 -19.17 -25.61 -13.54
N SER A 40 -19.52 -25.83 -12.26
CA SER A 40 -20.41 -24.95 -11.48
C SER A 40 -19.78 -23.63 -11.02
N ASN A 41 -18.46 -23.54 -11.04
CA ASN A 41 -17.70 -22.41 -10.47
C ASN A 41 -17.24 -21.45 -11.57
N ARG A 42 -18.20 -20.92 -12.33
CA ARG A 42 -17.98 -19.97 -13.41
C ARG A 42 -18.65 -18.66 -13.08
N PHE A 43 -17.85 -17.61 -12.98
CA PHE A 43 -18.26 -16.33 -12.44
C PHE A 43 -18.09 -15.22 -13.47
N VAL A 44 -19.08 -14.34 -13.55
CA VAL A 44 -18.97 -13.06 -14.24
C VAL A 44 -19.17 -11.96 -13.22
N THR A 45 -18.23 -11.02 -13.17
CA THR A 45 -18.28 -9.85 -12.31
C THR A 45 -18.40 -8.62 -13.20
N LEU A 46 -19.56 -7.98 -13.16
CA LEU A 46 -19.76 -6.72 -13.86
C LEU A 46 -19.21 -5.58 -13.02
N VAL A 47 -18.27 -4.80 -13.55
CA VAL A 47 -17.66 -3.67 -12.82
C VAL A 47 -17.68 -2.42 -13.69
N ASN A 48 -18.07 -1.28 -13.12
CA ASN A 48 -18.18 -0.03 -13.87
C ASN A 48 -17.45 1.09 -13.09
N PRO A 49 -16.24 1.48 -13.51
CA PRO A 49 -15.57 2.67 -12.99
C PRO A 49 -16.33 3.94 -13.38
N VAL A 50 -16.60 4.80 -12.39
CA VAL A 50 -17.38 6.04 -12.54
C VAL A 50 -16.54 7.23 -12.06
N ARG A 51 -15.90 7.91 -13.01
CA ARG A 51 -15.17 9.16 -12.77
C ARG A 51 -16.10 10.36 -12.66
N GLY A 52 -15.61 11.47 -12.12
CA GLY A 52 -16.37 12.71 -12.01
C GLY A 52 -16.91 13.18 -13.36
N ARG A 53 -18.15 13.67 -13.39
CA ARG A 53 -18.86 14.05 -14.63
C ARG A 53 -18.17 15.12 -15.46
N ILE A 54 -17.26 15.88 -14.86
CA ILE A 54 -16.43 16.87 -15.57
C ILE A 54 -15.63 16.24 -16.72
N MET A 55 -15.31 14.94 -16.62
CA MET A 55 -14.59 14.17 -17.63
C MET A 55 -15.51 13.50 -18.66
N TRP A 56 -16.84 13.57 -18.49
CA TRP A 56 -17.78 12.94 -19.42
C TRP A 56 -18.06 13.87 -20.59
N GLY A 57 -18.31 13.30 -21.77
CA GLY A 57 -18.52 14.08 -23.00
C GLY A 57 -19.67 15.09 -22.92
N ASP A 58 -20.77 14.75 -22.21
CA ASP A 58 -21.96 15.61 -22.06
C ASP A 58 -22.21 16.11 -20.63
N ARG A 59 -21.40 15.65 -19.65
CA ARG A 59 -21.52 15.93 -18.21
C ARG A 59 -22.89 15.62 -17.59
N SER A 60 -23.76 14.92 -18.30
CA SER A 60 -25.13 14.62 -17.88
C SER A 60 -25.17 13.32 -17.07
N LEU A 61 -26.33 12.96 -16.51
CA LEU A 61 -26.53 11.62 -15.93
C LEU A 61 -26.82 10.54 -16.99
N ALA A 62 -26.96 10.89 -18.27
CA ALA A 62 -27.35 9.96 -19.32
C ALA A 62 -26.40 8.75 -19.46
N PRO A 63 -25.06 8.89 -19.38
CA PRO A 63 -24.16 7.74 -19.48
C PRO A 63 -24.42 6.68 -18.39
N ILE A 64 -24.47 7.10 -17.13
CA ILE A 64 -24.72 6.16 -16.02
C ILE A 64 -26.13 5.59 -16.05
N LYS A 65 -27.15 6.38 -16.43
CA LYS A 65 -28.53 5.93 -16.59
C LYS A 65 -28.62 4.81 -17.63
N THR A 66 -28.10 5.07 -18.82
CA THR A 66 -28.10 4.13 -19.95
C THR A 66 -27.38 2.82 -19.59
N GLN A 67 -26.24 2.93 -18.93
CA GLN A 67 -25.45 1.76 -18.52
C GLN A 67 -26.18 0.95 -17.45
N TYR A 68 -26.76 1.60 -16.45
CA TYR A 68 -27.55 0.95 -15.41
C TYR A 68 -28.78 0.25 -15.99
N GLU A 69 -29.54 0.91 -16.86
CA GLU A 69 -30.70 0.33 -17.53
C GLU A 69 -30.32 -0.89 -18.38
N SER A 70 -29.19 -0.83 -19.09
CA SER A 70 -28.70 -1.94 -19.92
C SER A 70 -28.35 -3.17 -19.08
N ILE A 71 -27.72 -2.98 -17.93
CA ILE A 71 -27.39 -4.06 -16.98
C ILE A 71 -28.66 -4.58 -16.30
N ASN A 72 -29.54 -3.67 -15.86
CA ASN A 72 -30.73 -4.01 -15.10
C ASN A 72 -31.80 -4.73 -15.95
N LYS A 73 -31.80 -4.52 -17.28
CA LYS A 73 -32.62 -5.29 -18.22
C LYS A 73 -32.50 -6.81 -18.01
N TYR A 74 -31.32 -7.29 -17.64
CA TYR A 74 -31.04 -8.71 -17.39
C TYR A 74 -30.97 -9.07 -15.90
N LYS A 75 -31.23 -8.11 -15.00
CA LYS A 75 -31.11 -8.26 -13.54
C LYS A 75 -29.73 -8.75 -13.07
N PHE A 76 -28.68 -8.43 -13.82
CA PHE A 76 -27.33 -8.78 -13.42
C PHE A 76 -26.89 -7.98 -12.20
N PRO A 77 -26.31 -8.64 -11.18
CA PRO A 77 -25.51 -7.97 -10.18
C PRO A 77 -24.31 -7.26 -10.83
N ALA A 78 -23.99 -6.06 -10.36
CA ALA A 78 -22.83 -5.31 -10.81
C ALA A 78 -22.24 -4.48 -9.68
N THR A 79 -20.99 -4.05 -9.84
CA THR A 79 -20.29 -3.15 -8.93
C THR A 79 -19.97 -1.83 -9.62
N TRP A 80 -20.35 -0.72 -9.01
CA TRP A 80 -20.10 0.64 -9.49
C TRP A 80 -19.01 1.28 -8.61
N LEU A 81 -17.82 1.49 -9.17
CA LEU A 81 -16.69 2.04 -8.44
C LEU A 81 -16.69 3.56 -8.63
N LEU A 82 -17.06 4.31 -7.60
CA LEU A 82 -17.16 5.77 -7.68
C LEU A 82 -15.83 6.42 -7.32
N GLN A 83 -15.31 7.28 -8.20
CA GLN A 83 -14.23 8.21 -7.85
C GLN A 83 -14.73 9.22 -6.80
N TYR A 84 -13.82 9.84 -6.04
CA TYR A 84 -14.21 10.84 -5.04
C TYR A 84 -15.08 11.97 -5.61
N ASP A 85 -14.75 12.49 -6.78
CA ASP A 85 -15.52 13.57 -7.42
C ASP A 85 -16.95 13.12 -7.77
N SER A 86 -17.13 11.84 -8.13
CA SER A 86 -18.45 11.23 -8.34
C SER A 86 -19.21 11.03 -7.03
N LEU A 87 -18.51 10.73 -5.94
CA LEU A 87 -19.08 10.50 -4.63
C LEU A 87 -19.69 11.79 -4.03
N ILE A 88 -19.03 12.92 -4.25
CA ILE A 88 -19.48 14.23 -3.74
C ILE A 88 -20.47 14.95 -4.68
N ASP A 89 -20.62 14.49 -5.92
CA ASP A 89 -21.64 14.97 -6.84
C ASP A 89 -23.03 14.55 -6.34
N GLY A 90 -23.79 15.51 -5.84
CA GLY A 90 -25.08 15.25 -5.19
C GLY A 90 -26.07 14.54 -6.10
N GLU A 91 -26.19 14.95 -7.36
CA GLU A 91 -27.15 14.36 -8.30
C GLU A 91 -26.76 12.92 -8.66
N LEU A 92 -25.47 12.69 -8.91
CA LEU A 92 -24.96 11.36 -9.25
C LEU A 92 -25.10 10.40 -8.08
N ARG A 93 -24.71 10.84 -6.88
CA ARG A 93 -24.84 10.07 -5.63
C ARG A 93 -26.29 9.76 -5.30
N ASP A 94 -27.19 10.72 -5.45
CA ASP A 94 -28.60 10.50 -5.14
C ASP A 94 -29.23 9.54 -6.16
N TYR A 95 -28.79 9.58 -7.42
CA TYR A 95 -29.18 8.60 -8.43
C TYR A 95 -28.66 7.18 -8.13
N THR A 96 -27.38 7.01 -7.79
CA THR A 96 -26.82 5.68 -7.47
C THR A 96 -27.45 5.04 -6.23
N LYS A 97 -27.98 5.84 -5.29
CA LYS A 97 -28.78 5.35 -4.15
C LYS A 97 -30.12 4.72 -4.56
N THR A 98 -30.62 5.02 -5.76
CA THR A 98 -31.85 4.43 -6.28
C THR A 98 -31.64 3.06 -6.94
N PHE A 99 -30.39 2.62 -7.08
CA PHE A 99 -30.10 1.35 -7.72
C PHE A 99 -30.64 0.15 -6.94
N ASP A 100 -30.97 -0.91 -7.68
CA ASP A 100 -31.44 -2.18 -7.12
C ASP A 100 -30.40 -2.76 -6.14
N SER A 101 -30.83 -3.53 -5.14
CA SER A 101 -29.96 -4.06 -4.07
C SER A 101 -28.86 -5.03 -4.53
N ASN A 102 -28.92 -5.49 -5.78
CA ASN A 102 -27.87 -6.28 -6.42
C ASN A 102 -26.79 -5.43 -7.10
N GLN A 103 -26.94 -4.10 -7.12
CA GLN A 103 -25.95 -3.14 -7.57
C GLN A 103 -25.10 -2.68 -6.38
N GLU A 104 -23.89 -3.20 -6.29
CA GLU A 104 -22.94 -2.81 -5.27
C GLU A 104 -22.32 -1.45 -5.62
N ILE A 105 -22.26 -0.55 -4.64
CA ILE A 105 -21.46 0.68 -4.75
C ILE A 105 -20.13 0.49 -4.01
N GLY A 106 -19.04 0.76 -4.71
CA GLY A 106 -17.67 0.72 -4.20
C GLY A 106 -16.89 1.99 -4.56
N VAL A 107 -15.57 1.94 -4.41
CA VAL A 107 -14.69 3.11 -4.56
C VAL A 107 -13.70 2.93 -5.70
N PHE A 108 -13.55 3.94 -6.55
CA PHE A 108 -12.49 4.02 -7.55
C PHE A 108 -11.34 4.92 -7.03
N LEU A 109 -10.18 4.31 -6.78
CA LEU A 109 -9.03 4.89 -6.08
C LEU A 109 -8.13 5.70 -7.01
N GLU A 110 -8.72 6.65 -7.73
CA GLU A 110 -7.98 7.69 -8.44
C GLU A 110 -8.00 8.98 -7.63
N VAL A 111 -6.82 9.49 -7.31
CA VAL A 111 -6.65 10.70 -6.51
C VAL A 111 -6.94 11.94 -7.34
N THR A 112 -7.86 12.78 -6.85
CA THR A 112 -8.25 14.04 -7.49
C THR A 112 -7.78 15.25 -6.69
N PRO A 113 -7.70 16.44 -7.32
CA PRO A 113 -7.44 17.68 -6.59
C PRO A 113 -8.41 17.89 -5.42
N GLU A 114 -9.70 17.59 -5.62
CA GLU A 114 -10.72 17.75 -4.59
C GLU A 114 -10.51 16.77 -3.42
N LEU A 115 -10.15 15.50 -3.69
CA LEU A 115 -9.82 14.55 -2.63
C LEU A 115 -8.62 15.02 -1.81
N THR A 116 -7.55 15.49 -2.46
CA THR A 116 -6.37 15.98 -1.74
C THR A 116 -6.66 17.22 -0.89
N LEU A 117 -7.45 18.16 -1.41
CA LEU A 117 -7.88 19.36 -0.70
C LEU A 117 -8.66 18.98 0.58
N LYS A 118 -9.65 18.10 0.45
CA LYS A 118 -10.48 17.63 1.57
C LYS A 118 -9.70 16.78 2.57
N SER A 119 -8.63 16.11 2.12
CA SER A 119 -7.75 15.29 2.94
C SER A 119 -6.59 16.06 3.57
N ARG A 120 -6.47 17.36 3.30
CA ARG A 120 -5.33 18.20 3.75
C ARG A 120 -4.00 17.65 3.26
N VAL A 121 -3.96 17.25 1.99
CA VAL A 121 -2.79 16.74 1.26
C VAL A 121 -2.51 17.67 0.09
N VAL A 122 -1.23 17.84 -0.25
CA VAL A 122 -0.81 18.65 -1.39
C VAL A 122 -0.96 17.83 -2.68
N TYR A 123 -1.78 18.32 -3.61
CA TYR A 123 -1.82 17.79 -4.98
C TYR A 123 -0.54 18.19 -5.74
N PRO A 124 0.09 17.29 -6.52
CA PRO A 124 1.24 17.63 -7.35
C PRO A 124 0.96 18.78 -8.31
N HIS A 125 1.84 19.78 -8.37
CA HIS A 125 1.70 20.93 -9.25
C HIS A 125 2.29 20.66 -10.64
N ALA A 126 1.66 21.21 -11.69
CA ALA A 126 2.09 21.09 -13.08
C ALA A 126 2.28 19.64 -13.54
N VAL A 127 1.49 18.74 -12.94
CA VAL A 127 1.43 17.33 -13.32
C VAL A 127 0.07 17.08 -13.95
N ASP A 128 0.08 16.46 -15.13
CA ASP A 128 -1.12 16.01 -15.82
C ASP A 128 -1.93 15.05 -14.93
N TRP A 129 -3.26 15.14 -14.97
CA TRP A 129 -4.13 14.40 -14.05
C TRP A 129 -3.96 12.88 -14.18
N ALA A 130 -3.66 12.40 -15.40
CA ALA A 130 -3.45 10.98 -15.71
C ALA A 130 -2.03 10.49 -15.38
N ASN A 131 -1.15 11.38 -14.89
CA ASN A 131 0.20 10.98 -14.51
C ASN A 131 0.15 10.04 -13.29
N PRO A 132 0.88 8.91 -13.29
CA PRO A 132 0.93 7.98 -12.18
C PRO A 132 1.28 8.60 -10.82
N ALA A 133 2.17 9.60 -10.80
CA ALA A 133 2.58 10.30 -9.58
C ALA A 133 1.47 11.18 -8.98
N ALA A 134 0.42 11.50 -9.74
CA ALA A 134 -0.72 12.29 -9.30
C ALA A 134 -1.96 11.45 -9.04
N ILE A 135 -2.25 10.50 -9.92
CA ILE A 135 -3.51 9.74 -9.93
C ILE A 135 -3.50 8.54 -8.97
N PHE A 136 -2.35 7.91 -8.73
CA PHE A 136 -2.26 6.73 -7.86
C PHE A 136 -1.84 7.09 -6.45
N LEU A 137 -2.36 6.34 -5.46
CA LEU A 137 -1.95 6.47 -4.07
C LEU A 137 -0.44 6.30 -3.88
N SER A 138 0.21 5.44 -4.69
CA SER A 138 1.65 5.23 -4.69
C SER A 138 2.46 6.51 -4.92
N GLY A 139 1.89 7.52 -5.58
CA GLY A 139 2.49 8.85 -5.79
C GLY A 139 2.62 9.70 -4.52
N TYR A 140 1.98 9.29 -3.43
CA TYR A 140 1.94 10.01 -2.16
C TYR A 140 2.73 9.27 -1.07
N SER A 141 3.12 10.00 -0.02
CA SER A 141 3.77 9.42 1.17
C SER A 141 2.79 8.48 1.91
N GLN A 142 3.28 7.52 2.70
CA GLN A 142 2.40 6.64 3.46
C GLN A 142 1.43 7.42 4.36
N SER A 143 1.90 8.49 5.00
CA SER A 143 1.03 9.35 5.83
C SER A 143 -0.04 10.07 5.03
N ASP A 144 0.26 10.54 3.83
CA ASP A 144 -0.72 11.16 2.94
C ASP A 144 -1.69 10.13 2.36
N ARG A 145 -1.22 8.92 1.98
CA ARG A 145 -2.09 7.81 1.56
C ARG A 145 -3.12 7.48 2.63
N ARG A 146 -2.72 7.38 3.91
CA ARG A 146 -3.65 7.16 5.02
C ARG A 146 -4.72 8.25 5.09
N LYS A 147 -4.34 9.53 4.99
CA LYS A 147 -5.30 10.65 5.02
C LYS A 147 -6.30 10.60 3.84
N LEU A 148 -5.80 10.32 2.64
CA LEU A 148 -6.61 10.22 1.42
C LEU A 148 -7.63 9.09 1.54
N ILE A 149 -7.17 7.90 1.93
CA ILE A 149 -8.02 6.72 2.15
C ILE A 149 -9.03 7.00 3.25
N ASP A 150 -8.58 7.54 4.38
CA ASP A 150 -9.43 7.83 5.53
C ASP A 150 -10.56 8.78 5.17
N LYS A 151 -10.23 9.89 4.50
CA LYS A 151 -11.22 10.88 4.10
C LYS A 151 -12.22 10.29 3.10
N LEU A 152 -11.73 9.58 2.08
CA LEU A 152 -12.56 8.93 1.07
C LEU A 152 -13.54 7.92 1.69
N PHE A 153 -13.06 7.06 2.60
CA PHE A 153 -13.89 6.01 3.22
C PHE A 153 -14.86 6.57 4.27
N LEU A 154 -14.46 7.59 5.03
CA LEU A 154 -15.36 8.27 5.95
C LEU A 154 -16.49 8.98 5.21
N ASP A 155 -16.16 9.75 4.16
CA ASP A 155 -17.18 10.41 3.33
C ASP A 155 -18.10 9.38 2.67
N PHE A 156 -17.54 8.27 2.15
CA PHE A 156 -18.34 7.17 1.61
C PHE A 156 -19.34 6.64 2.65
N LYS A 157 -18.89 6.38 3.87
CA LYS A 157 -19.75 5.90 4.96
C LYS A 157 -20.80 6.93 5.34
N ASP A 158 -20.46 8.21 5.39
CA ASP A 158 -21.42 9.27 5.69
C ASP A 158 -22.52 9.34 4.62
N PHE A 159 -22.18 9.07 3.36
CA PHE A 159 -23.15 9.09 2.26
C PHE A 159 -23.98 7.82 2.13
N TYR A 160 -23.41 6.64 2.32
CA TYR A 160 -24.08 5.34 2.07
C TYR A 160 -24.43 4.54 3.34
N GLY A 161 -23.95 4.95 4.51
CA GLY A 161 -24.21 4.31 5.80
C GLY A 161 -23.32 3.11 6.13
N TYR A 162 -22.41 2.72 5.24
CA TYR A 162 -21.48 1.58 5.42
C TYR A 162 -20.13 1.88 4.78
N PHE A 163 -19.06 1.18 5.19
CA PHE A 163 -17.76 1.27 4.53
C PHE A 163 -17.74 0.40 3.26
N PRO A 164 -17.08 0.85 2.17
CA PRO A 164 -17.07 0.10 0.91
C PRO A 164 -16.40 -1.26 1.11
N LYS A 165 -16.90 -2.29 0.43
CA LYS A 165 -16.30 -3.64 0.43
C LYS A 165 -15.39 -3.90 -0.75
N SER A 166 -15.64 -3.17 -1.83
CA SER A 166 -14.94 -3.29 -3.10
C SER A 166 -14.28 -1.96 -3.47
N VAL A 167 -13.02 -2.06 -3.90
CA VAL A 167 -12.25 -0.93 -4.42
C VAL A 167 -11.66 -1.28 -5.78
N GLY A 168 -11.29 -0.30 -6.59
CA GLY A 168 -10.47 -0.55 -7.77
C GLY A 168 -9.70 0.67 -8.21
N ALA A 169 -8.61 0.44 -8.93
CA ALA A 169 -7.83 1.45 -9.63
C ALA A 169 -6.98 0.73 -10.68
N TRP A 170 -6.31 1.46 -11.57
CA TRP A 170 -5.35 0.82 -12.47
C TRP A 170 -4.16 0.23 -11.71
N TRP A 171 -3.73 0.89 -10.63
CA TRP A 171 -2.71 0.40 -9.70
C TRP A 171 -3.11 0.67 -8.25
N ILE A 172 -2.86 -0.32 -7.38
CA ILE A 172 -2.99 -0.21 -5.93
C ILE A 172 -1.71 -0.78 -5.32
N ASP A 173 -0.95 0.01 -4.57
CA ASP A 173 0.24 -0.49 -3.87
C ASP A 173 -0.15 -1.37 -2.66
N SER A 174 0.70 -2.34 -2.29
CA SER A 174 0.37 -3.28 -1.22
C SER A 174 0.20 -2.61 0.14
N TYR A 175 0.91 -1.51 0.42
CA TYR A 175 0.74 -0.78 1.67
C TYR A 175 -0.68 -0.22 1.80
N SER A 176 -1.18 0.45 0.76
CA SER A 176 -2.55 0.97 0.71
C SER A 176 -3.58 -0.16 0.77
N LEU A 177 -3.36 -1.27 0.05
CA LEU A 177 -4.25 -2.43 0.08
C LEU A 177 -4.38 -3.00 1.50
N ASN A 178 -3.25 -3.26 2.16
CA ASN A 178 -3.21 -3.78 3.53
C ASN A 178 -3.89 -2.81 4.50
N TYR A 179 -3.63 -1.51 4.37
CA TYR A 179 -4.26 -0.49 5.22
C TYR A 179 -5.78 -0.48 5.09
N MET A 180 -6.30 -0.52 3.85
CA MET A 180 -7.75 -0.59 3.62
C MET A 180 -8.35 -1.89 4.15
N LYS A 181 -7.66 -3.02 4.02
CA LYS A 181 -8.11 -4.29 4.58
C LYS A 181 -8.19 -4.22 6.11
N GLU A 182 -7.09 -3.84 6.76
CA GLU A 182 -6.93 -3.87 8.21
C GLU A 182 -7.88 -2.89 8.91
N LYS A 183 -8.03 -1.68 8.35
CA LYS A 183 -8.83 -0.62 8.99
C LYS A 183 -10.30 -0.63 8.59
N TYR A 184 -10.60 -0.93 7.33
CA TYR A 184 -11.94 -0.78 6.76
C TYR A 184 -12.60 -2.10 6.33
N GLY A 185 -11.85 -3.20 6.30
CA GLY A 185 -12.40 -4.52 6.02
C GLY A 185 -12.91 -4.68 4.59
N ILE A 186 -12.23 -4.08 3.61
CA ILE A 186 -12.44 -4.40 2.19
C ILE A 186 -12.14 -5.90 1.97
N ASN A 187 -12.82 -6.52 1.00
CA ASN A 187 -12.58 -7.92 0.66
C ASN A 187 -12.34 -8.16 -0.84
N ALA A 188 -12.62 -7.17 -1.68
CA ALA A 188 -12.36 -7.24 -3.12
C ALA A 188 -11.60 -6.00 -3.60
N ALA A 189 -10.62 -6.21 -4.48
CA ALA A 189 -9.95 -5.14 -5.19
C ALA A 189 -9.78 -5.47 -6.68
N MET A 190 -9.90 -4.45 -7.52
CA MET A 190 -9.65 -4.56 -8.95
C MET A 190 -8.41 -3.76 -9.34
N ILE A 191 -7.46 -4.40 -10.03
CA ILE A 191 -6.29 -3.75 -10.63
C ILE A 191 -6.24 -3.99 -12.13
N VAL A 192 -5.39 -3.26 -12.86
CA VAL A 192 -5.20 -3.52 -14.29
C VAL A 192 -4.65 -4.95 -14.52
N ALA A 193 -5.11 -5.61 -15.57
CA ALA A 193 -4.50 -6.84 -16.07
C ALA A 193 -3.09 -6.58 -16.62
N ASP A 194 -2.29 -7.63 -16.79
CA ASP A 194 -0.93 -7.53 -17.33
C ASP A 194 -0.84 -6.63 -18.58
N GLN A 195 0.05 -5.63 -18.50
CA GLN A 195 0.46 -4.77 -19.60
C GLN A 195 1.91 -4.30 -19.39
N LYS A 196 2.74 -4.32 -20.43
CA LYS A 196 4.13 -3.85 -20.29
C LYS A 196 4.21 -2.32 -20.29
N THR A 197 3.45 -1.67 -21.18
CA THR A 197 3.42 -0.21 -21.32
C THR A 197 2.07 0.22 -21.91
N THR A 198 1.24 0.92 -21.15
CA THR A 198 0.01 1.60 -21.63
C THR A 198 -0.33 2.70 -20.62
N ASP A 199 -0.83 3.86 -21.07
CA ASP A 199 -1.27 4.95 -20.18
C ASP A 199 -0.22 5.43 -19.15
N ARG A 200 1.06 5.35 -19.53
CA ARG A 200 2.24 5.68 -18.70
C ARG A 200 2.47 4.75 -17.51
N TYR A 201 2.02 3.50 -17.56
CA TYR A 201 2.39 2.49 -16.57
C TYR A 201 2.56 1.09 -17.16
N GLY A 202 3.38 0.29 -16.50
CA GLY A 202 3.59 -1.12 -16.76
C GLY A 202 3.31 -1.93 -15.51
N VAL A 203 2.40 -2.89 -15.60
CA VAL A 203 2.05 -3.82 -14.52
C VAL A 203 2.19 -5.21 -15.11
N TRP A 204 3.20 -5.95 -14.66
CA TRP A 204 3.55 -7.24 -15.26
C TRP A 204 4.02 -8.22 -14.21
N GLY A 205 3.57 -9.46 -14.28
CA GLY A 205 4.07 -10.52 -13.39
C GLY A 205 3.00 -11.26 -12.60
N GLN A 206 1.78 -10.75 -12.51
CA GLN A 206 0.68 -11.41 -11.80
C GLN A 206 0.19 -12.66 -12.53
N TRP A 207 -0.69 -13.44 -11.89
CA TRP A 207 -1.40 -14.50 -12.60
C TRP A 207 -2.15 -13.92 -13.78
N TRP A 208 -1.93 -14.46 -14.98
CA TRP A 208 -2.51 -13.88 -16.20
C TRP A 208 -4.04 -14.01 -16.21
N GLY A 209 -4.74 -12.93 -15.88
CA GLY A 209 -6.20 -12.84 -15.93
C GLY A 209 -6.98 -13.71 -14.95
N PHE A 210 -6.35 -14.45 -14.05
CA PHE A 210 -7.05 -15.21 -13.00
C PHE A 210 -7.09 -14.43 -11.68
N PRO A 211 -8.15 -14.60 -10.87
CA PRO A 211 -8.24 -14.00 -9.56
C PRO A 211 -7.28 -14.66 -8.56
N TYR A 212 -6.86 -13.95 -7.53
CA TYR A 212 -6.00 -14.49 -6.47
C TYR A 212 -6.11 -13.68 -5.19
N PHE A 213 -5.66 -14.26 -4.08
CA PHE A 213 -5.33 -13.48 -2.89
C PHE A 213 -3.84 -13.14 -2.92
N PRO A 214 -3.45 -11.86 -2.77
CA PRO A 214 -2.07 -11.44 -2.95
C PRO A 214 -1.29 -11.59 -1.65
N SER A 215 0.04 -11.59 -1.77
CA SER A 215 0.96 -11.43 -0.65
C SER A 215 0.82 -10.03 -0.05
N LYS A 216 0.94 -9.92 1.28
CA LYS A 216 1.03 -8.63 2.00
C LYS A 216 2.20 -7.78 1.49
N ALA A 217 3.28 -8.41 1.01
CA ALA A 217 4.44 -7.70 0.50
C ALA A 217 4.19 -7.10 -0.90
N ASN A 218 3.54 -7.84 -1.80
CA ASN A 218 3.39 -7.46 -3.20
C ASN A 218 2.04 -7.88 -3.75
N ILE A 219 1.26 -6.88 -4.19
CA ILE A 219 -0.07 -7.10 -4.76
C ILE A 219 -0.06 -7.99 -6.00
N LEU A 220 1.03 -8.07 -6.77
CA LEU A 220 1.10 -8.92 -7.98
C LEU A 220 1.45 -10.38 -7.68
N ILE A 221 1.82 -10.68 -6.43
CA ILE A 221 2.31 -12.01 -6.05
C ILE A 221 1.18 -12.76 -5.35
N PRO A 222 0.70 -13.91 -5.87
CA PRO A 222 -0.23 -14.76 -5.15
C PRO A 222 0.35 -15.24 -3.82
N ALA A 223 -0.46 -15.22 -2.76
CA ALA A 223 -0.04 -15.67 -1.45
C ALA A 223 0.18 -17.18 -1.40
N LYS A 224 1.25 -17.63 -0.74
CA LYS A 224 1.52 -19.06 -0.53
C LYS A 224 0.66 -19.67 0.58
N GLY A 225 0.31 -18.89 1.60
CA GLY A 225 -0.49 -19.34 2.74
C GLY A 225 -1.07 -18.18 3.53
N GLU A 226 -1.86 -18.47 4.57
CA GLU A 226 -2.62 -17.48 5.35
C GLU A 226 -1.73 -16.40 5.97
N GLU A 227 -0.55 -16.75 6.50
CA GLU A 227 0.34 -15.77 7.15
C GLU A 227 0.79 -14.65 6.22
N THR A 228 1.04 -14.97 4.93
CA THR A 228 1.50 -14.01 3.93
C THR A 228 0.36 -13.36 3.15
N ARG A 229 -0.89 -13.80 3.33
CA ARG A 229 -2.06 -13.40 2.53
C ARG A 229 -2.62 -12.05 3.00
N ALA A 230 -2.91 -11.14 2.07
CA ALA A 230 -3.54 -9.86 2.39
C ALA A 230 -5.07 -9.94 2.57
N ASP A 231 -5.67 -11.13 2.37
CA ASP A 231 -7.11 -11.40 2.53
C ASP A 231 -8.04 -10.45 1.73
N VAL A 232 -7.59 -10.00 0.56
CA VAL A 232 -8.41 -9.28 -0.43
C VAL A 232 -8.34 -10.04 -1.75
N ALA A 233 -9.48 -10.40 -2.33
CA ALA A 233 -9.51 -11.04 -3.64
C ALA A 233 -9.20 -9.99 -4.72
N ILE A 234 -8.12 -10.22 -5.47
CA ILE A 234 -7.75 -9.43 -6.64
C ILE A 234 -8.46 -9.98 -7.86
N ILE A 235 -9.17 -9.12 -8.57
CA ILE A 235 -9.68 -9.35 -9.93
C ILE A 235 -9.04 -8.34 -10.89
N GLN A 236 -9.04 -8.65 -12.19
CA GLN A 236 -8.25 -7.89 -13.17
C GLN A 236 -9.13 -7.18 -14.20
N TRP A 237 -8.79 -5.92 -14.49
CA TRP A 237 -9.42 -5.09 -15.51
C TRP A 237 -8.49 -4.80 -16.69
N ALA A 238 -8.90 -4.98 -17.93
CA ALA A 238 -9.81 -6.03 -18.37
C ALA A 238 -8.92 -7.21 -18.81
N GLN A 239 -9.35 -8.44 -18.55
CA GLN A 239 -8.54 -9.61 -18.88
C GLN A 239 -8.21 -9.63 -20.38
N ARG A 240 -7.01 -10.14 -20.70
CA ARG A 240 -6.34 -9.93 -21.98
C ARG A 240 -6.26 -11.23 -22.77
N HIS A 241 -6.30 -11.15 -24.09
CA HIS A 241 -6.15 -12.31 -24.95
C HIS A 241 -4.78 -12.99 -24.72
N PRO A 242 -4.74 -14.31 -24.43
CA PRO A 242 -3.51 -14.99 -23.98
C PRO A 242 -2.36 -14.96 -24.99
N ASP A 243 -2.67 -14.85 -26.28
CA ASP A 243 -1.66 -14.80 -27.35
C ASP A 243 -1.37 -13.39 -27.88
N LEU A 244 -2.39 -12.53 -28.00
CA LEU A 244 -2.30 -11.28 -28.77
C LEU A 244 -1.88 -10.10 -27.90
N ALA A 245 -2.07 -10.19 -26.59
CA ALA A 245 -1.78 -9.11 -25.67
C ALA A 245 -0.37 -9.16 -25.05
N TYR A 246 0.47 -10.09 -25.51
CA TYR A 246 1.86 -10.20 -25.05
C TYR A 246 2.77 -9.25 -25.85
N GLY A 247 2.97 -8.03 -25.34
CA GLY A 247 3.84 -7.04 -25.98
C GLY A 247 3.79 -5.67 -25.28
N GLU A 248 4.36 -4.67 -25.95
CA GLU A 248 4.46 -3.29 -25.45
C GLU A 248 3.52 -2.36 -26.21
N GLY A 249 2.79 -1.52 -25.48
CA GLY A 249 1.89 -0.53 -26.04
C GLY A 249 0.43 -0.98 -26.14
N PRO A 250 -0.48 0.00 -26.38
CA PRO A 250 -1.90 -0.26 -26.61
C PRO A 250 -2.19 -1.26 -27.73
N VAL A 251 -1.30 -1.34 -28.73
CA VAL A 251 -1.46 -2.28 -29.86
C VAL A 251 -1.47 -3.74 -29.42
N PHE A 252 -0.89 -4.07 -28.26
CA PHE A 252 -1.00 -5.39 -27.66
C PHE A 252 -2.03 -5.40 -26.53
N SER A 253 -1.92 -4.50 -25.56
CA SER A 253 -2.77 -4.53 -24.38
C SER A 253 -4.26 -4.43 -24.76
N ASN A 254 -4.64 -3.66 -25.77
CA ASN A 254 -6.06 -3.50 -26.16
C ASN A 254 -6.70 -4.75 -26.79
N TYR A 255 -6.02 -5.90 -26.87
CA TYR A 255 -6.71 -7.19 -27.03
C TYR A 255 -7.28 -7.64 -25.68
N SER A 256 -8.30 -6.94 -25.19
CA SER A 256 -8.91 -7.13 -23.85
C SER A 256 -10.43 -7.34 -23.92
N PHE A 257 -11.10 -7.60 -22.78
CA PHE A 257 -12.57 -7.64 -22.70
C PHE A 257 -13.26 -6.27 -22.82
N GLN A 258 -12.54 -5.18 -22.68
CA GLN A 258 -13.13 -3.84 -22.68
C GLN A 258 -13.59 -3.46 -24.10
N ALA A 259 -14.85 -3.02 -24.23
CA ALA A 259 -15.48 -2.82 -25.55
C ALA A 259 -14.71 -1.83 -26.44
N ASN A 260 -14.27 -0.69 -25.88
CA ASN A 260 -13.48 0.29 -26.61
C ASN A 260 -12.11 -0.23 -27.04
N ASP A 261 -11.52 -1.17 -26.32
CA ASP A 261 -10.19 -1.71 -26.62
C ASP A 261 -10.21 -2.53 -27.91
N TYR A 262 -10.96 -3.65 -27.93
CA TYR A 262 -10.92 -4.57 -29.06
C TYR A 262 -11.65 -4.05 -30.30
N ILE A 263 -12.67 -3.20 -30.14
CA ILE A 263 -13.33 -2.56 -31.30
C ILE A 263 -12.34 -1.64 -32.03
N ARG A 264 -11.53 -0.86 -31.29
CA ARG A 264 -10.46 -0.03 -31.90
C ARG A 264 -9.38 -0.88 -32.58
N GLN A 265 -9.25 -2.15 -32.21
CA GLN A 265 -8.38 -3.14 -32.87
C GLN A 265 -9.03 -3.81 -34.09
N GLY A 266 -10.18 -3.31 -34.55
CA GLY A 266 -10.93 -3.88 -35.67
C GLY A 266 -11.56 -5.24 -35.37
N LYS A 267 -11.77 -5.57 -34.08
CA LYS A 267 -12.49 -6.77 -33.66
C LYS A 267 -13.97 -6.45 -33.46
N SER A 268 -14.75 -7.48 -33.12
CA SER A 268 -16.20 -7.40 -32.93
C SER A 268 -16.62 -8.26 -31.74
N THR A 269 -17.92 -8.34 -31.45
CA THR A 269 -18.46 -9.23 -30.41
C THR A 269 -18.04 -10.69 -30.59
N ILE A 270 -17.65 -11.14 -31.79
CA ILE A 270 -17.12 -12.50 -32.01
C ILE A 270 -15.84 -12.71 -31.16
N PHE A 271 -14.91 -11.75 -31.20
CA PHE A 271 -13.69 -11.80 -30.38
C PHE A 271 -14.00 -11.86 -28.88
N PHE A 272 -14.99 -11.08 -28.43
CA PHE A 272 -15.45 -11.12 -27.04
C PHE A 272 -15.96 -12.52 -26.66
N LYS A 273 -16.79 -13.14 -27.50
CA LYS A 273 -17.32 -14.50 -27.25
C LYS A 273 -16.22 -15.54 -27.17
N ASP A 274 -15.25 -15.49 -28.09
CA ASP A 274 -14.11 -16.40 -28.10
C ASP A 274 -13.30 -16.26 -26.81
N LEU A 275 -13.04 -15.02 -26.38
CA LEU A 275 -12.28 -14.74 -25.16
C LEU A 275 -13.05 -15.18 -23.89
N ILE A 276 -14.38 -15.00 -23.85
CA ILE A 276 -15.23 -15.52 -22.77
C ILE A 276 -15.09 -17.04 -22.66
N ASN A 277 -15.17 -17.75 -23.79
CA ASN A 277 -15.04 -19.21 -23.81
C ASN A 277 -13.65 -19.67 -23.35
N THR A 278 -12.60 -18.93 -23.70
CA THR A 278 -11.23 -19.20 -23.23
C THR A 278 -11.12 -19.09 -21.71
N TYR A 279 -11.63 -18.02 -21.12
CA TYR A 279 -11.51 -17.80 -19.68
C TYR A 279 -12.47 -18.66 -18.86
N LEU A 280 -13.71 -18.87 -19.31
CA LEU A 280 -14.72 -19.65 -18.59
C LEU A 280 -14.65 -21.16 -18.88
N ASN A 281 -13.56 -21.65 -19.48
CA ASN A 281 -13.34 -23.08 -19.75
C ASN A 281 -13.52 -23.93 -18.47
N CYS A 282 -14.25 -25.04 -18.58
CA CYS A 282 -14.54 -26.01 -17.52
C CYS A 282 -13.28 -26.68 -16.90
N GLU A 283 -12.15 -26.71 -17.60
CA GLU A 283 -10.92 -27.40 -17.13
C GLU A 283 -10.32 -26.85 -15.82
N ASN A 284 -10.50 -25.56 -15.52
CA ASN A 284 -10.04 -24.98 -14.26
C ASN A 284 -11.03 -25.21 -13.11
N PRO A 285 -10.61 -25.37 -11.86
CA PRO A 285 -11.54 -25.55 -10.72
C PRO A 285 -12.45 -24.34 -10.51
N VAL A 286 -11.97 -23.15 -10.88
CA VAL A 286 -12.69 -21.87 -10.81
C VAL A 286 -12.33 -21.05 -12.04
N ALA A 287 -13.29 -20.30 -12.58
CA ALA A 287 -13.00 -19.22 -13.51
C ALA A 287 -13.87 -18.00 -13.21
N GLN A 288 -13.28 -16.82 -13.40
CA GLN A 288 -13.96 -15.54 -13.22
C GLN A 288 -13.55 -14.60 -14.35
N VAL A 289 -14.50 -13.85 -14.88
CA VAL A 289 -14.23 -12.75 -15.83
C VAL A 289 -14.81 -11.43 -15.31
N THR A 290 -14.05 -10.35 -15.50
CA THR A 290 -14.43 -8.98 -15.17
C THR A 290 -14.84 -8.26 -16.45
N ILE A 291 -16.12 -7.94 -16.58
CA ILE A 291 -16.68 -7.29 -17.77
C ILE A 291 -17.27 -5.94 -17.38
N GLY A 292 -17.07 -4.92 -18.20
CA GLY A 292 -17.57 -3.61 -17.88
C GLY A 292 -17.18 -2.54 -18.88
N LEU A 293 -17.61 -1.32 -18.59
CA LEU A 293 -17.30 -0.13 -19.38
C LEU A 293 -17.12 1.07 -18.45
N GLU A 294 -16.10 1.89 -18.71
CA GLU A 294 -15.89 3.12 -17.95
C GLU A 294 -16.97 4.13 -18.28
N THR A 295 -17.71 4.58 -17.26
CA THR A 295 -18.88 5.43 -17.44
C THR A 295 -18.48 6.83 -17.93
N GLY A 296 -19.11 7.28 -19.01
CA GLY A 296 -19.07 8.66 -19.49
C GLY A 296 -17.83 9.06 -20.31
N MET A 297 -16.69 8.41 -20.10
CA MET A 297 -15.50 8.58 -20.95
C MET A 297 -15.49 7.61 -22.12
N GLU A 298 -15.33 6.31 -21.84
CA GLU A 298 -15.25 5.27 -22.87
C GLU A 298 -16.63 4.71 -23.25
N SER A 299 -17.67 4.93 -22.46
CA SER A 299 -19.01 4.44 -22.83
C SER A 299 -19.60 5.17 -24.03
N ILE A 300 -19.20 6.42 -24.27
CA ILE A 300 -19.70 7.23 -25.38
C ILE A 300 -19.17 6.63 -26.70
N GLY A 301 -20.07 6.07 -27.51
CA GLY A 301 -19.76 5.42 -28.78
C GLY A 301 -19.60 3.90 -28.72
N PHE A 302 -19.59 3.29 -27.53
CA PHE A 302 -19.43 1.83 -27.36
C PHE A 302 -20.61 1.15 -26.65
N ASN A 303 -21.67 1.90 -26.32
CA ASN A 303 -22.88 1.37 -25.69
C ASN A 303 -23.52 0.20 -26.44
N ASP A 304 -23.60 0.27 -27.78
CA ASP A 304 -24.20 -0.79 -28.59
C ASP A 304 -23.40 -2.10 -28.48
N GLU A 305 -22.07 -2.00 -28.46
CA GLU A 305 -21.21 -3.16 -28.26
C GLU A 305 -21.36 -3.72 -26.85
N TYR A 306 -21.40 -2.86 -25.84
CA TYR A 306 -21.62 -3.28 -24.46
C TYR A 306 -22.98 -3.99 -24.29
N GLN A 307 -24.04 -3.51 -24.92
CA GLN A 307 -25.34 -4.20 -24.93
C GLN A 307 -25.26 -5.58 -25.61
N ARG A 308 -24.49 -5.72 -26.69
CA ARG A 308 -24.23 -7.02 -27.33
C ARG A 308 -23.45 -7.96 -26.41
N GLN A 309 -22.47 -7.45 -25.66
CA GLN A 309 -21.76 -8.23 -24.63
C GLN A 309 -22.73 -8.75 -23.56
N LEU A 310 -23.55 -7.86 -22.97
CA LEU A 310 -24.55 -8.21 -21.95
C LEU A 310 -25.58 -9.23 -22.48
N SER A 311 -26.06 -9.04 -23.72
CA SER A 311 -26.98 -9.97 -24.36
C SER A 311 -26.37 -11.36 -24.55
N PHE A 312 -25.09 -11.44 -24.92
CA PHE A 312 -24.39 -12.73 -25.03
C PHE A 312 -24.23 -13.38 -23.66
N LEU A 313 -23.77 -12.63 -22.66
CA LEU A 313 -23.62 -13.13 -21.30
C LEU A 313 -24.93 -13.69 -20.74
N TRP A 314 -26.07 -13.05 -21.03
CA TRP A 314 -27.39 -13.53 -20.62
C TRP A 314 -27.77 -14.88 -21.26
N SER A 315 -27.25 -15.17 -22.46
CA SER A 315 -27.51 -16.45 -23.14
C SER A 315 -26.70 -17.62 -22.57
N LEU A 316 -25.66 -17.35 -21.78
CA LEU A 316 -24.82 -18.39 -21.20
C LEU A 316 -25.55 -19.13 -20.07
N LYS A 317 -25.47 -20.46 -20.09
CA LYS A 317 -26.01 -21.32 -19.03
C LYS A 317 -24.90 -21.65 -18.01
N ASN A 318 -25.30 -21.92 -16.78
CA ASN A 318 -24.40 -22.33 -15.69
C ASN A 318 -23.32 -21.30 -15.30
N ILE A 319 -23.61 -20.01 -15.52
CA ILE A 319 -22.75 -18.89 -15.09
C ILE A 319 -23.37 -18.18 -13.90
N LYS A 320 -22.57 -17.90 -12.87
CA LYS A 320 -22.96 -17.13 -11.69
C LYS A 320 -22.52 -15.67 -11.85
N PHE A 321 -23.48 -14.75 -11.87
CA PHE A 321 -23.16 -13.32 -11.87
C PHE A 321 -23.09 -12.83 -10.43
N LEU A 322 -21.97 -12.21 -10.05
CA LEU A 322 -21.74 -11.71 -8.70
C LEU A 322 -21.11 -10.32 -8.75
N SER A 323 -21.43 -9.49 -7.76
CA SER A 323 -20.67 -8.27 -7.49
C SER A 323 -19.28 -8.63 -6.97
N MET A 324 -18.34 -7.69 -6.99
CA MET A 324 -16.96 -7.89 -6.55
C MET A 324 -16.87 -8.48 -5.14
N SER A 325 -17.55 -7.89 -4.16
CA SER A 325 -17.46 -8.37 -2.78
C SER A 325 -18.12 -9.73 -2.56
N LYS A 326 -19.20 -10.05 -3.28
CA LYS A 326 -19.83 -11.38 -3.22
C LYS A 326 -18.95 -12.43 -3.89
N PHE A 327 -18.31 -12.11 -5.00
CA PHE A 327 -17.31 -12.99 -5.61
C PHE A 327 -16.15 -13.25 -4.65
N ALA A 328 -15.64 -12.24 -3.95
CA ALA A 328 -14.56 -12.43 -2.98
C ALA A 328 -14.92 -13.43 -1.87
N VAL A 329 -16.17 -13.36 -1.35
CA VAL A 329 -16.67 -14.31 -0.34
C VAL A 329 -16.71 -15.73 -0.90
N GLU A 330 -17.30 -15.93 -2.08
CA GLU A 330 -17.35 -17.24 -2.74
C GLU A 330 -15.93 -17.77 -3.03
N TYR A 331 -15.04 -16.89 -3.51
CA TYR A 331 -13.68 -17.25 -3.89
C TYR A 331 -12.82 -17.65 -2.68
N GLU A 332 -13.05 -17.07 -1.51
CA GLU A 332 -12.34 -17.43 -0.28
C GLU A 332 -12.51 -18.91 0.08
N HIS A 333 -13.70 -19.47 -0.14
CA HIS A 333 -13.97 -20.89 0.12
C HIS A 333 -13.34 -21.82 -0.94
N LEU A 334 -13.16 -21.33 -2.16
CA LEU A 334 -12.64 -22.12 -3.28
C LEU A 334 -11.10 -22.08 -3.35
N TYR A 335 -10.48 -20.94 -3.00
CA TYR A 335 -9.05 -20.69 -3.17
C TYR A 335 -8.10 -21.71 -2.51
N PRO A 336 -8.38 -22.27 -1.31
CA PRO A 336 -7.52 -23.29 -0.70
C PRO A 336 -7.36 -24.54 -1.56
N GLN A 337 -8.35 -24.86 -2.41
CA GLN A 337 -8.34 -26.04 -3.29
C GLN A 337 -7.59 -25.80 -4.61
N ILE A 338 -7.16 -24.56 -4.88
CA ILE A 338 -6.53 -24.16 -6.13
C ILE A 338 -5.02 -24.28 -6.00
N ASN A 339 -4.46 -25.27 -6.70
CA ASN A 339 -3.02 -25.48 -6.79
C ASN A 339 -2.42 -24.81 -8.03
N GLU A 340 -3.13 -24.88 -9.15
CA GLU A 340 -2.68 -24.41 -10.45
C GLU A 340 -3.87 -23.99 -11.31
N PHE A 341 -3.67 -22.97 -12.15
CA PHE A 341 -4.53 -22.63 -13.26
C PHE A 341 -3.80 -22.84 -14.59
N VAL A 342 -4.56 -23.27 -15.59
CA VAL A 342 -4.09 -23.42 -16.96
C VAL A 342 -4.97 -22.56 -17.88
N LEU A 343 -4.36 -21.59 -18.57
CA LEU A 343 -5.04 -20.82 -19.62
C LEU A 343 -4.56 -21.30 -20.99
N GLN A 344 -5.42 -22.02 -21.70
CA GLN A 344 -5.14 -22.48 -23.06
C GLN A 344 -5.57 -21.40 -24.06
N GLY A 345 -4.58 -20.72 -24.66
CA GLY A 345 -4.80 -19.86 -25.81
C GLY A 345 -4.77 -20.64 -27.14
N PRO A 346 -5.15 -20.01 -28.26
CA PRO A 346 -5.03 -20.61 -29.59
C PRO A 346 -3.61 -21.09 -29.94
N LYS A 347 -2.58 -20.36 -29.49
CA LYS A 347 -1.18 -20.65 -29.82
C LYS A 347 -0.32 -20.91 -28.60
N THR A 348 -0.67 -20.40 -27.43
CA THR A 348 0.16 -20.43 -26.22
C THR A 348 -0.59 -21.06 -25.06
N LYS A 349 0.15 -21.40 -23.99
CA LYS A 349 -0.39 -21.97 -22.77
C LYS A 349 0.25 -21.26 -21.58
N TRP A 350 -0.58 -20.69 -20.71
CA TRP A 350 -0.12 -20.16 -19.43
C TRP A 350 -0.36 -21.19 -18.33
N ILE A 351 0.65 -21.38 -17.49
CA ILE A 351 0.57 -22.21 -16.29
C ILE A 351 0.85 -21.30 -15.09
N LEU A 352 -0.09 -21.24 -14.15
CA LEU A 352 -0.11 -20.26 -13.06
C LEU A 352 -0.28 -20.99 -11.73
N ASN A 353 0.68 -20.87 -10.82
CA ASN A 353 0.57 -21.41 -9.46
C ASN A 353 1.17 -20.44 -8.43
N LYS A 354 1.09 -20.78 -7.14
CA LYS A 354 1.52 -19.88 -6.05
C LYS A 354 3.04 -19.67 -5.98
N ASN A 355 3.82 -20.44 -6.74
CA ASN A 355 5.27 -20.34 -6.79
C ASN A 355 5.78 -19.63 -8.04
N GLU A 356 5.08 -19.73 -9.16
CA GLU A 356 5.49 -19.12 -10.42
C GLU A 356 4.32 -18.98 -11.41
N ARG A 357 4.55 -18.19 -12.44
CA ARG A 357 3.84 -18.28 -13.71
C ARG A 357 4.82 -18.60 -14.84
N ARG A 358 4.36 -19.30 -15.86
CA ARG A 358 5.15 -19.57 -17.05
C ARG A 358 4.33 -19.66 -18.33
N ASN A 359 4.94 -19.24 -19.43
CA ASN A 359 4.50 -19.47 -20.80
C ASN A 359 5.75 -19.71 -21.68
N GLU A 360 6.02 -20.97 -21.99
CA GLU A 360 7.24 -21.39 -22.69
C GLU A 360 7.37 -20.77 -24.08
N LYS A 361 6.26 -20.69 -24.82
CA LYS A 361 6.27 -20.18 -26.19
C LYS A 361 6.51 -18.67 -26.26
N LEU A 362 6.06 -17.92 -25.25
CA LEU A 362 6.27 -16.49 -25.14
C LEU A 362 7.57 -16.13 -24.38
N GLY A 363 8.25 -17.13 -23.81
CA GLY A 363 9.45 -16.94 -23.00
C GLY A 363 9.19 -16.22 -21.68
N ASP A 364 7.97 -16.27 -21.14
CA ASP A 364 7.64 -15.66 -19.84
C ASP A 364 7.84 -16.68 -18.73
N LEU A 365 8.66 -16.35 -17.74
CA LEU A 365 8.82 -17.10 -16.49
C LEU A 365 9.04 -16.09 -15.36
N VAL A 366 8.14 -16.08 -14.39
CA VAL A 366 8.26 -15.26 -13.18
C VAL A 366 8.12 -16.15 -11.97
N LYS A 367 9.15 -16.18 -11.12
CA LYS A 367 9.16 -16.95 -9.85
C LYS A 367 8.83 -16.05 -8.67
N TYR A 368 7.83 -16.42 -7.90
CA TYR A 368 7.30 -15.59 -6.82
C TYR A 368 8.06 -15.73 -5.50
N SER A 369 8.50 -14.57 -4.98
CA SER A 369 9.02 -14.42 -3.61
C SER A 369 7.99 -13.72 -2.72
N GLN A 370 7.66 -14.32 -1.57
CA GLN A 370 6.68 -13.75 -0.64
C GLN A 370 7.24 -12.57 0.18
N GLN A 371 8.55 -12.34 0.10
CA GLN A 371 9.30 -11.38 0.94
C GLN A 371 9.84 -10.20 0.14
N VAL A 372 9.36 -9.94 -1.08
CA VAL A 372 9.83 -8.82 -1.90
C VAL A 372 8.64 -7.94 -2.27
N SER A 373 8.72 -6.65 -1.94
CA SER A 373 7.77 -5.64 -2.39
C SER A 373 8.36 -4.78 -3.51
N PHE A 374 7.52 -4.02 -4.20
CA PHE A 374 7.98 -2.82 -4.90
C PHE A 374 8.39 -1.74 -3.89
N SER A 375 9.21 -0.78 -4.33
CA SER A 375 9.70 0.32 -3.46
C SER A 375 8.57 1.23 -2.99
N ASP A 376 7.50 1.33 -3.78
CA ASP A 376 6.32 2.13 -3.46
C ASP A 376 5.54 1.62 -2.25
N TYR A 377 5.82 0.41 -1.75
CA TYR A 377 5.37 -0.01 -0.43
C TYR A 377 5.80 0.98 0.65
N PHE A 378 7.02 1.52 0.57
CA PHE A 378 7.65 2.31 1.62
C PHE A 378 7.70 3.80 1.32
N ILE A 379 8.10 4.15 0.10
CA ILE A 379 8.31 5.53 -0.32
C ILE A 379 7.33 5.91 -1.42
N LYS A 380 7.14 7.21 -1.64
CA LYS A 380 6.32 7.67 -2.76
C LYS A 380 7.06 7.45 -4.09
N ASP A 381 6.32 7.08 -5.13
CA ASP A 381 6.83 7.02 -6.51
C ASP A 381 6.42 8.28 -7.28
N SER A 382 7.37 9.19 -7.45
CA SER A 382 7.15 10.44 -8.20
C SER A 382 7.49 10.33 -9.69
N SER A 383 7.65 9.11 -10.22
CA SER A 383 8.00 8.88 -11.61
C SER A 383 6.83 9.22 -12.54
N SER A 384 7.13 9.78 -13.71
CA SER A 384 6.14 10.04 -14.75
C SER A 384 5.66 8.77 -15.46
N PHE A 385 6.40 7.66 -15.29
CA PHE A 385 6.03 6.33 -15.71
C PHE A 385 6.11 5.38 -14.51
N LEU A 386 5.02 4.66 -14.22
CA LEU A 386 4.99 3.68 -13.13
C LEU A 386 5.39 2.30 -13.66
N ASP A 387 6.57 1.82 -13.24
CA ASP A 387 7.08 0.51 -13.62
C ASP A 387 6.89 -0.50 -12.49
N ARG A 388 5.96 -1.44 -12.66
CA ARG A 388 5.62 -2.52 -11.71
C ARG A 388 5.68 -3.86 -12.42
N ARG A 389 6.84 -4.15 -12.99
CA ARG A 389 7.13 -5.41 -13.67
C ARG A 389 7.97 -6.28 -12.76
N LEU A 390 7.46 -7.45 -12.39
CA LEU A 390 8.22 -8.43 -11.61
C LEU A 390 9.36 -8.99 -12.46
N THR A 391 10.60 -8.74 -12.04
CA THR A 391 11.79 -9.34 -12.66
C THR A 391 12.36 -10.43 -11.75
N ASN A 392 12.92 -11.50 -12.33
CA ASN A 392 13.52 -12.57 -11.54
C ASN A 392 14.75 -12.09 -10.72
N GLU A 393 15.41 -11.02 -11.15
CA GLU A 393 16.54 -10.41 -10.46
C GLU A 393 16.12 -9.67 -9.18
N GLU A 394 14.98 -8.97 -9.20
CA GLU A 394 14.43 -8.33 -8.00
C GLU A 394 13.92 -9.36 -6.98
N LEU A 395 13.57 -10.56 -7.43
CA LEU A 395 12.97 -11.61 -6.59
C LEU A 395 14.01 -12.52 -5.92
N SER A 396 15.30 -12.38 -6.26
CA SER A 396 16.40 -13.18 -5.70
C SER A 396 17.08 -12.57 -4.47
N THR A 397 16.42 -11.62 -3.77
CA THR A 397 17.00 -10.94 -2.58
C THR A 397 17.43 -11.93 -1.51
N ASN A 398 18.54 -11.62 -0.81
CA ASN A 398 19.04 -12.44 0.29
C ASN A 398 17.98 -12.56 1.41
N ASN A 399 17.67 -13.81 1.80
CA ASN A 399 16.75 -14.16 2.90
C ASN A 399 17.35 -13.90 4.30
N GLU A 400 18.17 -12.86 4.45
CA GLU A 400 18.71 -12.52 5.76
C GLU A 400 17.59 -12.05 6.68
N SER A 401 17.52 -12.64 7.88
CA SER A 401 16.58 -12.20 8.90
C SER A 401 17.19 -11.05 9.69
N HIS A 402 16.55 -9.88 9.63
CA HIS A 402 16.98 -8.71 10.39
C HIS A 402 16.43 -8.75 11.80
N TYR A 403 17.29 -9.11 12.76
CA TYR A 403 16.96 -9.05 14.18
C TYR A 403 17.47 -7.73 14.79
N PRO A 404 16.60 -6.93 15.46
CA PRO A 404 16.99 -5.64 16.02
C PRO A 404 17.79 -5.85 17.33
N PHE A 405 19.03 -6.31 17.23
CA PHE A 405 19.89 -6.65 18.38
C PHE A 405 20.01 -5.54 19.42
N TYR A 406 19.94 -4.28 18.98
CA TYR A 406 19.98 -3.11 19.85
C TYR A 406 18.88 -3.14 20.93
N VAL A 407 17.73 -3.78 20.69
CA VAL A 407 16.64 -3.91 21.66
C VAL A 407 17.06 -4.77 22.84
N PHE A 408 17.79 -5.88 22.59
CA PHE A 408 18.32 -6.72 23.66
C PHE A 408 19.35 -5.98 24.52
N PHE A 409 20.25 -5.23 23.89
CA PHE A 409 21.21 -4.39 24.60
C PHE A 409 20.52 -3.30 25.43
N TRP A 410 19.49 -2.65 24.87
CA TRP A 410 18.69 -1.67 25.60
C TRP A 410 17.99 -2.31 26.81
N LEU A 411 17.38 -3.49 26.67
CA LEU A 411 16.75 -4.22 27.78
C LEU A 411 17.76 -4.61 28.87
N PHE A 412 18.92 -5.14 28.48
CA PHE A 412 19.98 -5.50 29.41
C PHE A 412 20.48 -4.29 30.21
N ILE A 413 20.73 -3.17 29.53
CA ILE A 413 21.12 -1.90 30.16
C ILE A 413 20.00 -1.41 31.09
N SER A 414 18.73 -1.55 30.69
CA SER A 414 17.58 -1.18 31.51
C SER A 414 17.58 -1.92 32.85
N ILE A 415 17.78 -3.24 32.84
CA ILE A 415 17.88 -4.07 34.05
C ILE A 415 19.07 -3.63 34.92
N PHE A 416 20.23 -3.36 34.30
CA PHE A 416 21.42 -2.91 35.02
C PHE A 416 21.18 -1.59 35.79
N PHE A 417 20.57 -0.59 35.15
CA PHE A 417 20.30 0.69 35.80
C PHE A 417 19.23 0.61 36.88
N LEU A 418 18.23 -0.26 36.72
CA LEU A 418 17.25 -0.58 37.76
C LEU A 418 17.94 -1.20 38.98
N TRP A 419 18.81 -2.20 38.76
CA TRP A 419 19.58 -2.83 39.83
C TRP A 419 20.51 -1.86 40.58
N LYS A 420 21.14 -0.94 39.85
CA LYS A 420 21.98 0.13 40.43
C LYS A 420 21.18 1.29 41.06
N LYS A 421 19.84 1.21 41.11
CA LYS A 421 18.95 2.28 41.60
C LYS A 421 19.21 3.64 40.91
N LYS A 422 19.64 3.61 39.64
CA LYS A 422 19.95 4.80 38.82
C LYS A 422 18.87 5.04 37.76
N PHE A 423 17.60 4.93 38.17
CA PHE A 423 16.43 5.03 37.27
C PHE A 423 16.40 6.35 36.48
N GLU A 424 16.73 7.48 37.11
CA GLU A 424 16.76 8.77 36.39
C GLU A 424 17.74 8.79 35.22
N VAL A 425 18.92 8.15 35.38
CA VAL A 425 19.91 8.07 34.29
C VAL A 425 19.34 7.26 33.13
N TRP A 426 18.68 6.14 33.44
CA TRP A 426 18.05 5.30 32.44
C TRP A 426 16.92 6.01 31.70
N LEU A 427 16.05 6.70 32.44
CA LEU A 427 14.91 7.42 31.88
C LEU A 427 15.39 8.50 30.90
N TYR A 428 16.35 9.31 31.33
CA TYR A 428 16.91 10.38 30.50
C TYR A 428 17.69 9.83 29.29
N GLY A 429 18.49 8.78 29.48
CA GLY A 429 19.20 8.12 28.38
C GLY A 429 18.23 7.55 27.33
N THR A 430 17.12 6.95 27.76
CA THR A 430 16.10 6.41 26.84
C THR A 430 15.41 7.50 26.03
N PHE A 431 15.00 8.61 26.67
CA PHE A 431 14.40 9.72 25.93
C PHE A 431 15.37 10.41 24.97
N PHE A 432 16.64 10.55 25.36
CA PHE A 432 17.68 11.04 24.46
C PHE A 432 17.88 10.10 23.28
N LEU A 433 17.94 8.79 23.52
CA LEU A 433 18.07 7.77 22.49
C LEU A 433 16.92 7.85 21.47
N MET A 434 15.68 7.93 21.96
CA MET A 434 14.50 8.06 21.12
C MET A 434 14.50 9.36 20.31
N ALA A 435 14.87 10.48 20.93
CA ALA A 435 14.85 11.80 20.29
C ALA A 435 15.99 11.95 19.27
N SER A 436 17.22 11.63 19.65
CA SER A 436 18.40 11.84 18.82
C SER A 436 18.56 10.77 17.74
N PHE A 437 18.16 9.53 18.03
CA PHE A 437 18.48 8.37 17.18
C PHE A 437 17.27 7.50 16.83
N GLY A 438 16.06 7.89 17.22
CA GLY A 438 14.84 7.11 16.98
C GLY A 438 14.63 6.75 15.50
N LEU A 439 14.97 7.66 14.57
CA LEU A 439 14.88 7.39 13.13
C LEU A 439 15.86 6.28 12.68
N ILE A 440 17.07 6.25 13.22
CA ILE A 440 18.05 5.18 12.91
C ILE A 440 17.61 3.86 13.53
N LEU A 441 17.11 3.88 14.76
CA LEU A 441 16.62 2.68 15.45
C LEU A 441 15.38 2.08 14.77
N LYS A 442 14.53 2.92 14.18
CA LYS A 442 13.35 2.50 13.38
C LYS A 442 13.72 1.87 12.04
N SER A 443 14.93 2.14 11.54
CA SER A 443 15.40 1.63 10.25
C SER A 443 15.73 0.13 10.32
N GLY A 444 15.55 -0.61 9.23
CA GLY A 444 15.79 -2.05 9.19
C GLY A 444 15.37 -2.72 7.89
N LEU A 445 15.60 -4.03 7.78
CA LEU A 445 15.20 -4.81 6.60
C LEU A 445 13.71 -5.15 6.66
N ARG A 446 12.96 -4.86 5.60
CA ARG A 446 11.55 -5.25 5.43
C ARG A 446 11.27 -5.51 3.96
N TYR A 447 10.58 -6.62 3.67
CA TYR A 447 10.17 -7.01 2.31
C TYR A 447 11.24 -6.86 1.22
N GLY A 448 12.48 -7.28 1.52
CA GLY A 448 13.59 -7.23 0.57
C GLY A 448 14.31 -5.88 0.49
N TRP A 449 13.94 -4.92 1.34
CA TRP A 449 14.52 -3.56 1.34
C TRP A 449 15.11 -3.20 2.69
N PHE A 450 16.31 -2.63 2.70
CA PHE A 450 16.76 -1.82 3.84
C PHE A 450 16.00 -0.50 3.82
N VAL A 451 15.14 -0.32 4.82
CA VAL A 451 14.26 0.84 4.96
C VAL A 451 14.87 1.81 5.97
N PHE A 452 15.24 3.00 5.50
CA PHE A 452 15.85 4.05 6.32
C PHE A 452 14.87 5.19 6.58
N TYR A 453 14.65 5.49 7.87
CA TYR A 453 13.91 6.67 8.32
C TYR A 453 14.86 7.84 8.64
N GLY A 454 16.12 7.54 8.92
CA GLY A 454 17.18 8.51 9.24
C GLY A 454 18.30 8.47 8.18
N PRO A 455 19.57 8.62 8.58
CA PRO A 455 20.70 8.45 7.69
C PRO A 455 20.85 7.02 7.17
N VAL A 456 21.32 6.94 5.93
CA VAL A 456 21.81 5.70 5.33
C VAL A 456 23.18 5.42 5.93
N VAL A 457 23.33 4.24 6.53
CA VAL A 457 24.57 3.82 7.18
C VAL A 457 24.91 2.38 6.80
N SER A 458 26.20 2.11 6.64
CA SER A 458 26.69 0.73 6.51
C SER A 458 26.63 0.02 7.86
N ASN A 459 26.45 -1.30 7.88
CA ASN A 459 26.40 -2.09 9.11
C ASN A 459 25.36 -1.57 10.13
N LEU A 460 24.13 -1.32 9.68
CA LEU A 460 23.05 -0.71 10.46
C LEU A 460 22.90 -1.29 11.87
N LEU A 461 22.94 -2.61 12.02
CA LEU A 461 22.81 -3.30 13.32
C LEU A 461 23.92 -2.95 14.32
N ILE A 462 25.17 -2.85 13.84
CA ILE A 462 26.33 -2.51 14.67
C ILE A 462 26.19 -1.07 15.14
N ILE A 463 25.82 -0.16 14.24
CA ILE A 463 25.65 1.26 14.56
C ILE A 463 24.49 1.46 15.54
N GLN A 464 23.34 0.82 15.32
CA GLN A 464 22.21 0.88 16.26
C GLN A 464 22.63 0.42 17.67
N THR A 465 23.37 -0.69 17.76
CA THR A 465 23.84 -1.23 19.05
C THR A 465 24.85 -0.29 19.71
N ALA A 466 25.82 0.22 18.95
CA ALA A 466 26.84 1.16 19.44
C ALA A 466 26.21 2.45 19.96
N ILE A 467 25.20 2.98 19.27
CA ILE A 467 24.46 4.18 19.69
C ILE A 467 23.75 3.96 21.03
N VAL A 468 23.10 2.81 21.22
CA VAL A 468 22.46 2.47 22.50
C VAL A 468 23.49 2.48 23.62
N VAL A 469 24.59 1.76 23.46
CA VAL A 469 25.66 1.66 24.49
C VAL A 469 26.27 3.04 24.76
N ALA A 470 26.66 3.78 23.73
CA ALA A 470 27.29 5.10 23.85
C ALA A 470 26.37 6.11 24.56
N THR A 471 25.06 6.06 24.27
CA THR A 471 24.07 6.93 24.93
C THR A 471 24.04 6.73 26.44
N PHE A 472 23.98 5.48 26.91
CA PHE A 472 23.94 5.23 28.35
C PHE A 472 25.27 5.46 29.05
N ILE A 473 26.40 5.28 28.35
CA ILE A 473 27.72 5.69 28.86
C ILE A 473 27.74 7.22 29.07
N LEU A 474 27.32 8.00 28.08
CA LEU A 474 27.26 9.45 28.17
C LEU A 474 26.42 9.91 29.38
N PHE A 475 25.20 9.37 29.52
CA PHE A 475 24.29 9.75 30.61
C PHE A 475 24.74 9.24 31.98
N TYR A 476 25.52 8.16 32.05
CA TYR A 476 26.13 7.68 33.29
C TYR A 476 27.15 8.69 33.83
N PHE A 477 27.92 9.33 32.96
CA PHE A 477 28.93 10.33 33.32
C PHE A 477 28.37 11.76 33.46
N LEU A 478 27.19 12.05 32.89
CA LEU A 478 26.54 13.36 33.01
C LEU A 478 25.97 13.60 34.42
N LYS A 479 26.77 14.21 35.31
CA LYS A 479 26.40 14.39 36.73
C LYS A 479 25.20 15.35 36.95
N SER A 480 25.08 16.41 36.16
CA SER A 480 24.04 17.44 36.37
C SER A 480 22.65 16.93 35.97
N LYS A 481 21.71 16.89 36.94
CA LYS A 481 20.31 16.51 36.70
C LYS A 481 19.60 17.51 35.76
N HIS A 482 19.83 18.81 35.95
CA HIS A 482 19.23 19.84 35.10
C HIS A 482 19.74 19.76 33.66
N LEU A 483 21.04 19.50 33.48
CA LEU A 483 21.60 19.34 32.15
C LEU A 483 21.03 18.10 31.46
N ARG A 484 20.94 16.95 32.15
CA ARG A 484 20.34 15.72 31.58
C ARG A 484 18.93 15.98 31.04
N LEU A 485 18.10 16.66 31.83
CA LEU A 485 16.75 17.02 31.41
C LEU A 485 16.76 17.98 30.21
N LEU A 486 17.55 19.07 30.27
CA LEU A 486 17.55 20.09 29.23
C LEU A 486 18.10 19.59 27.88
N VAL A 487 19.06 18.65 27.88
CA VAL A 487 19.58 18.02 26.66
C VAL A 487 18.48 17.29 25.91
N ILE A 488 17.59 16.61 26.63
CA ILE A 488 16.45 15.90 26.02
C ILE A 488 15.43 16.91 25.52
N LEU A 489 15.08 17.86 26.39
CA LEU A 489 14.06 18.86 26.10
C LEU A 489 14.45 19.80 24.96
N SER A 490 15.75 19.99 24.67
CA SER A 490 16.19 20.82 23.55
C SER A 490 15.80 20.26 22.18
N PHE A 491 15.60 18.94 22.06
CA PHE A 491 15.07 18.33 20.82
C PHE A 491 13.64 18.78 20.50
N GLY A 492 12.89 19.27 21.49
CA GLY A 492 11.58 19.87 21.24
C GLY A 492 11.63 21.07 20.29
N LEU A 493 12.76 21.79 20.20
CA LEU A 493 12.93 22.91 19.27
C LEU A 493 12.85 22.48 17.80
N ASP A 494 13.18 21.22 17.50
CA ASP A 494 13.11 20.71 16.14
C ASP A 494 11.67 20.55 15.64
N TYR A 495 10.71 20.38 16.56
CA TYR A 495 9.30 20.46 16.20
C TYR A 495 8.94 21.86 15.70
N ILE A 496 9.49 22.92 16.29
CA ILE A 496 9.28 24.29 15.79
C ILE A 496 9.89 24.42 14.39
N LEU A 497 11.12 23.95 14.20
CA LEU A 497 11.80 24.00 12.90
C LEU A 497 11.04 23.23 11.81
N SER A 498 10.39 22.11 12.16
CA SER A 498 9.65 21.29 11.20
C SER A 498 8.34 21.94 10.74
N ILE A 499 7.73 22.81 11.56
CA ILE A 499 6.50 23.53 11.21
C ILE A 499 6.75 24.95 10.69
N LEU A 500 7.92 25.55 10.97
CA LEU A 500 8.24 26.90 10.53
C LEU A 500 8.28 27.01 9.00
N ARG A 501 7.67 28.06 8.46
CA ARG A 501 7.56 28.33 7.03
C ARG A 501 7.90 29.78 6.71
N TYR A 502 8.52 29.97 5.55
CA TYR A 502 8.78 31.29 4.98
C TYR A 502 8.56 31.28 3.47
N SER A 503 8.02 32.36 2.89
CA SER A 503 7.99 32.54 1.44
C SER A 503 7.81 34.02 1.06
N TYR A 504 8.03 34.32 -0.21
CA TYR A 504 7.76 35.63 -0.80
C TYR A 504 6.94 35.46 -2.08
N PHE A 505 5.73 36.00 -2.08
CA PHE A 505 4.85 36.00 -3.25
C PHE A 505 3.88 37.18 -3.19
N SER A 506 3.39 37.61 -4.35
CA SER A 506 2.47 38.76 -4.48
C SER A 506 2.99 40.02 -3.77
N GLY A 507 4.29 40.28 -3.84
CA GLY A 507 4.93 41.46 -3.25
C GLY A 507 4.99 41.46 -1.72
N SER A 508 4.77 40.33 -1.04
CA SER A 508 4.76 40.26 0.43
C SER A 508 5.56 39.06 0.93
N HIS A 509 6.22 39.25 2.08
CA HIS A 509 6.87 38.17 2.83
C HIS A 509 5.86 37.51 3.75
N TYR A 510 5.93 36.19 3.84
CA TYR A 510 5.12 35.38 4.75
C TYR A 510 6.06 34.64 5.69
N LEU A 511 5.90 34.84 7.00
CA LEU A 511 6.66 34.14 8.05
C LEU A 511 5.69 33.59 9.10
N GLY A 512 5.73 32.28 9.35
CA GLY A 512 4.76 31.65 10.23
C GLY A 512 4.98 30.15 10.35
N VAL A 513 3.93 29.43 10.73
CA VAL A 513 3.92 27.98 10.89
C VAL A 513 2.87 27.33 10.01
N SER A 514 3.18 26.14 9.51
CA SER A 514 2.22 25.23 8.89
C SER A 514 1.49 24.47 9.98
N VAL A 515 0.17 24.63 10.06
CA VAL A 515 -0.67 23.83 10.98
C VAL A 515 -0.92 22.44 10.38
N ASP A 516 -1.10 22.39 9.07
CA ASP A 516 -1.14 21.17 8.28
C ASP A 516 -0.50 21.42 6.90
N ALA A 517 -0.78 20.57 5.91
CA ALA A 517 -0.18 20.68 4.58
C ALA A 517 -0.64 21.93 3.80
N LEU A 518 -1.77 22.55 4.16
CA LEU A 518 -2.37 23.68 3.45
C LEU A 518 -2.55 24.93 4.32
N ARG A 519 -2.83 24.77 5.63
CA ARG A 519 -3.08 25.89 6.54
C ARG A 519 -1.79 26.53 7.03
N PHE A 520 -1.69 27.83 6.81
CA PHE A 520 -0.61 28.68 7.30
C PHE A 520 -1.13 29.69 8.34
N VAL A 521 -0.38 29.84 9.43
CA VAL A 521 -0.64 30.83 10.48
C VAL A 521 0.63 31.63 10.74
N GLY A 522 0.57 32.96 10.61
CA GLY A 522 1.75 33.81 10.80
C GLY A 522 1.50 35.26 10.41
N PHE A 523 2.54 35.90 9.91
CA PHE A 523 2.52 37.30 9.51
C PHE A 523 2.80 37.45 8.01
N LYS A 524 2.02 38.31 7.37
CA LYS A 524 2.28 38.89 6.06
C LYS A 524 2.91 40.25 6.26
N ILE A 525 4.06 40.47 5.66
CA ILE A 525 4.82 41.72 5.72
C ILE A 525 4.90 42.27 4.29
N THR A 526 4.20 43.36 4.04
CA THR A 526 4.18 44.06 2.76
C THR A 526 5.07 45.31 2.86
N PRO A 527 6.11 45.44 2.02
CA PRO A 527 6.94 46.64 1.98
C PRO A 527 6.09 47.91 1.73
N PRO A 528 6.45 49.07 2.32
CA PRO A 528 7.63 49.28 3.15
C PRO A 528 7.47 48.86 4.62
N PHE A 529 6.28 48.90 5.24
CA PHE A 529 6.11 48.59 6.68
C PHE A 529 4.74 48.04 7.11
N SER A 530 3.94 47.47 6.20
CA SER A 530 2.62 46.94 6.56
C SER A 530 2.72 45.50 7.05
N VAL A 531 2.36 45.24 8.31
CA VAL A 531 2.30 43.90 8.90
C VAL A 531 0.85 43.51 9.17
N ALA A 532 0.45 42.34 8.68
CA ALA A 532 -0.87 41.77 8.93
C ALA A 532 -0.75 40.34 9.44
N PHE A 533 -1.59 39.96 10.40
CA PHE A 533 -1.73 38.56 10.79
C PHE A 533 -2.50 37.78 9.71
N VAL A 534 -2.04 36.57 9.42
CA VAL A 534 -2.65 35.68 8.42
C VAL A 534 -2.90 34.32 9.06
N ASN A 535 -4.13 33.83 8.89
CA ASN A 535 -4.54 32.46 9.20
C ASN A 535 -5.41 32.01 8.04
N THR A 536 -4.80 31.41 7.02
CA THR A 536 -5.47 31.04 5.77
C THR A 536 -5.00 29.70 5.26
N ASP A 537 -5.86 29.03 4.50
CA ASP A 537 -5.43 27.93 3.65
C ASP A 537 -4.80 28.49 2.38
N PHE A 538 -3.68 27.89 1.99
CA PHE A 538 -3.06 28.11 0.69
C PHE A 538 -3.40 26.97 -0.25
N ILE A 539 -3.60 27.29 -1.52
CA ILE A 539 -3.70 26.28 -2.58
C ILE A 539 -2.40 25.46 -2.65
N SER A 540 -2.48 24.21 -3.10
CA SER A 540 -1.37 23.25 -3.13
C SER A 540 -0.07 23.83 -3.70
N VAL A 541 -0.16 24.65 -4.75
CA VAL A 541 0.99 25.28 -5.42
C VAL A 541 1.73 26.25 -4.49
N ILE A 542 1.00 27.09 -3.77
CA ILE A 542 1.58 28.04 -2.81
C ILE A 542 2.05 27.28 -1.57
N ALA A 543 1.25 26.34 -1.06
CA ALA A 543 1.60 25.55 0.11
C ALA A 543 2.91 24.75 -0.07
N SER A 544 3.10 24.16 -1.25
CA SER A 544 4.32 23.42 -1.61
C SER A 544 5.55 24.30 -1.84
N SER A 545 5.37 25.59 -2.16
CA SER A 545 6.50 26.52 -2.36
C SER A 545 6.97 27.18 -1.07
N LEU A 546 6.27 27.00 0.05
CA LEU A 546 6.69 27.50 1.35
C LEU A 546 8.03 26.88 1.75
N LEU A 547 9.06 27.71 1.87
CA LEU A 547 10.38 27.29 2.33
C LEU A 547 10.27 26.76 3.76
N ARG A 548 10.93 25.63 4.00
CA ARG A 548 10.96 24.92 5.27
C ARG A 548 12.40 24.51 5.60
N PHE A 549 12.67 24.30 6.89
CA PHE A 549 13.94 23.72 7.29
C PHE A 549 14.07 22.31 6.68
N ASN A 550 15.15 22.09 5.95
CA ASN A 550 15.38 20.81 5.27
C ASN A 550 16.27 19.90 6.13
N PHE A 551 15.62 19.07 6.96
CA PHE A 551 16.29 18.05 7.76
C PHE A 551 17.04 17.00 6.92
N ASP A 552 16.72 16.84 5.63
CA ASP A 552 17.46 15.92 4.76
C ASP A 552 18.94 16.29 4.66
N LYS A 553 19.30 17.57 4.81
CA LYS A 553 20.71 18.00 4.87
C LYS A 553 21.46 17.41 6.06
N ILE A 554 20.78 17.10 7.17
CA ILE A 554 21.38 16.44 8.33
C ILE A 554 21.42 14.94 8.08
N TRP A 555 20.28 14.38 7.68
CA TRP A 555 20.14 12.94 7.55
C TRP A 555 20.86 12.34 6.34
N ASN A 556 21.21 13.11 5.32
CA ASN A 556 21.99 12.58 4.20
C ASN A 556 23.49 12.41 4.53
N HIS A 557 23.93 12.83 5.72
CA HIS A 557 25.32 12.72 6.17
C HIS A 557 25.42 12.02 7.53
N SER A 558 26.06 10.86 7.57
CA SER A 558 26.16 10.03 8.77
C SER A 558 26.90 10.74 9.92
N VAL A 559 27.95 11.52 9.63
CA VAL A 559 28.69 12.29 10.66
C VAL A 559 27.84 13.43 11.23
N LEU A 560 27.12 14.16 10.36
CA LEU A 560 26.25 15.25 10.81
C LEU A 560 25.13 14.72 11.70
N SER A 561 24.49 13.63 11.30
CA SER A 561 23.39 13.01 12.04
C SER A 561 23.82 12.29 13.32
N LEU A 562 24.94 11.55 13.31
CA LEU A 562 25.37 10.74 14.46
C LEU A 562 26.16 11.51 15.52
N ILE A 563 26.85 12.58 15.12
CA ILE A 563 27.80 13.28 15.99
C ILE A 563 27.39 14.74 16.16
N VAL A 564 27.35 15.50 15.06
CA VAL A 564 27.19 16.96 15.13
C VAL A 564 25.80 17.34 15.66
N TYR A 565 24.76 16.67 15.17
CA TYR A 565 23.37 16.94 15.55
C TYR A 565 23.12 16.73 17.07
N PRO A 566 23.47 15.58 17.68
CA PRO A 566 23.36 15.44 19.14
C PRO A 566 24.21 16.47 19.91
N LEU A 567 25.41 16.82 19.43
CA LEU A 567 26.28 17.82 20.08
C LEU A 567 25.66 19.23 20.08
N ILE A 568 25.00 19.63 18.99
CA ILE A 568 24.26 20.90 18.91
C ILE A 568 23.21 20.97 20.02
N HIS A 569 22.45 19.89 20.23
CA HIS A 569 21.43 19.83 21.29
C HIS A 569 22.02 19.88 22.70
N ILE A 570 23.22 19.32 22.90
CA ILE A 570 23.97 19.44 24.15
C ILE A 570 24.39 20.90 24.38
N LEU A 571 24.91 21.58 23.35
CA LEU A 571 25.30 22.98 23.42
C LEU A 571 24.09 23.89 23.71
N ILE A 572 22.98 23.68 23.01
CA ILE A 572 21.72 24.40 23.26
C ILE A 572 21.28 24.22 24.71
N ALA A 573 21.34 23.00 25.24
CA ALA A 573 20.96 22.74 26.63
C ALA A 573 21.86 23.47 27.64
N TYR A 574 23.16 23.61 27.36
CA TYR A 574 24.07 24.43 28.17
C TYR A 574 23.69 25.91 28.12
N ILE A 575 23.40 26.46 26.94
CA ILE A 575 22.99 27.86 26.77
C ILE A 575 21.68 28.10 27.52
N VAL A 576 20.69 27.23 27.34
CA VAL A 576 19.39 27.31 28.03
C VAL A 576 19.57 27.21 29.54
N LEU A 577 20.42 26.28 30.02
CA LEU A 577 20.72 26.17 31.45
C LEU A 577 21.34 27.45 32.02
N PHE A 578 22.27 28.06 31.27
CA PHE A 578 22.90 29.32 31.67
C PHE A 578 21.87 30.45 31.76
N GLN A 579 21.01 30.60 30.76
CA GLN A 579 19.98 31.65 30.72
C GLN A 579 18.91 31.44 31.81
N ILE A 580 18.37 30.23 31.95
CA ILE A 580 17.29 29.91 32.91
C ILE A 580 17.71 30.20 34.35
N LYS A 581 18.99 29.98 34.70
CA LYS A 581 19.51 30.28 36.05
C LYS A 581 19.38 31.75 36.47
N HIS A 582 19.31 32.67 35.51
CA HIS A 582 19.24 34.11 35.76
C HIS A 582 17.79 34.63 35.83
N VAL A 583 16.79 33.76 35.68
CA VAL A 583 15.37 34.13 35.70
C VAL A 583 14.66 33.55 36.93
N ASN A 584 13.58 34.19 37.38
CA ASN A 584 12.80 33.74 38.54
C ASN A 584 12.21 32.34 38.37
N SER A 585 11.96 31.66 39.48
CA SER A 585 11.50 30.26 39.50
C SER A 585 10.17 30.03 38.77
N ARG A 586 9.28 31.03 38.73
CA ARG A 586 8.01 30.96 38.00
C ARG A 586 8.27 30.86 36.49
N PHE A 587 9.14 31.70 35.96
CA PHE A 587 9.49 31.70 34.54
C PHE A 587 10.25 30.44 34.15
N GLN A 588 11.17 29.96 34.99
CA GLN A 588 11.86 28.69 34.76
C GLN A 588 10.88 27.53 34.57
N LYS A 589 9.83 27.45 35.41
CA LYS A 589 8.77 26.43 35.28
C LYS A 589 8.00 26.56 33.97
N ILE A 590 7.65 27.77 33.56
CA ILE A 590 6.94 28.02 32.29
C ILE A 590 7.79 27.54 31.11
N VAL A 591 9.07 27.91 31.06
CA VAL A 591 9.99 27.49 29.99
C VAL A 591 10.10 25.97 29.95
N LEU A 592 10.26 25.30 31.09
CA LEU A 592 10.32 23.84 31.15
C LEU A 592 9.02 23.18 30.66
N ILE A 593 7.85 23.70 31.02
CA ILE A 593 6.56 23.18 30.54
C ILE A 593 6.47 23.28 29.02
N ILE A 594 6.84 24.43 28.45
CA ILE A 594 6.83 24.63 26.99
C ILE A 594 7.77 23.61 26.32
N LEU A 595 8.99 23.46 26.82
CA LEU A 595 9.94 22.51 26.25
C LEU A 595 9.46 21.06 26.36
N VAL A 596 8.79 20.68 27.44
CA VAL A 596 8.17 19.34 27.58
C VAL A 596 7.10 19.12 26.51
N ILE A 597 6.20 20.09 26.30
CA ILE A 597 5.16 19.99 25.27
C ILE A 597 5.80 19.83 23.89
N LEU A 598 6.77 20.68 23.55
CA LEU A 598 7.48 20.63 22.28
C LEU A 598 8.22 19.31 22.08
N PHE A 599 8.85 18.79 23.14
CA PHE A 599 9.52 17.51 23.11
C PHE A 599 8.56 16.34 22.87
N THR A 600 7.39 16.35 23.51
CA THR A 600 6.34 15.34 23.27
C THR A 600 5.85 15.38 21.82
N LEU A 601 5.64 16.58 21.26
CA LEU A 601 5.25 16.75 19.85
C LEU A 601 6.34 16.25 18.90
N TYR A 602 7.61 16.52 19.22
CA TYR A 602 8.76 16.03 18.46
C TYR A 602 8.85 14.49 18.47
N LEU A 603 8.68 13.84 19.63
CA LEU A 603 8.64 12.38 19.71
C LEU A 603 7.48 11.80 18.88
N GLY A 604 6.31 12.43 18.92
CA GLY A 604 5.18 12.07 18.07
C GLY A 604 5.53 12.12 16.58
N MET A 605 6.31 13.13 16.16
CA MET A 605 6.80 13.26 14.78
C MET A 605 7.79 12.14 14.41
N ILE A 606 8.71 11.74 15.31
CA ILE A 606 9.64 10.62 15.06
C ILE A 606 8.88 9.31 14.87
N ILE A 607 7.93 9.02 15.77
CA ILE A 607 7.15 7.77 15.73
C ILE A 607 6.38 7.66 14.42
N ASN A 608 5.73 8.76 14.01
CA ASN A 608 4.89 8.80 12.81
C ASN A 608 5.64 9.15 11.52
N SER A 609 6.98 9.21 11.55
CA SER A 609 7.80 9.45 10.36
C SER A 609 7.55 8.40 9.28
N ASP A 610 7.49 8.84 8.02
CA ASP A 610 7.50 7.94 6.87
C ASP A 610 8.95 7.56 6.51
N PRO A 611 9.17 6.41 5.86
CA PRO A 611 10.48 6.06 5.30
C PRO A 611 11.00 7.15 4.36
N ARG A 612 12.31 7.41 4.42
CA ARG A 612 12.98 8.39 3.54
C ARG A 612 13.65 7.74 2.34
N VAL A 613 14.36 6.64 2.58
CA VAL A 613 15.16 5.95 1.57
C VAL A 613 14.98 4.45 1.72
N VAL A 614 14.89 3.75 0.60
CA VAL A 614 14.95 2.28 0.56
C VAL A 614 16.07 1.84 -0.37
N ILE A 615 16.77 0.79 0.03
CA ILE A 615 17.84 0.17 -0.77
C ILE A 615 17.53 -1.32 -0.86
N LEU A 616 17.49 -1.85 -2.09
CA LEU A 616 17.22 -3.26 -2.30
C LEU A 616 18.32 -4.11 -1.66
N ASN A 617 17.94 -5.15 -0.92
CA ASN A 617 18.86 -6.09 -0.29
C ASN A 617 19.38 -7.10 -1.32
N ARG A 618 20.47 -6.73 -2.00
CA ARG A 618 21.14 -7.58 -2.97
C ARG A 618 22.12 -8.54 -2.32
#